data_AF-A0A4R6B0X8-F1
#
_entry.id   AF-A0A4R6B0X8-F1
#
_cell.length_a   1.000
_cell.length_b   1.000
_cell.length_c   1.000
_cell.angle_alpha   90.00
_cell.angle_beta   90.00
_cell.angle_gamma   90.00
#
_symmetry.space_group_name_H-M   'P 1'
#
loop_
_entity.id
_entity.type
_entity.pdbx_description
1 polymer ?
#
loop_
_entity_poly.entity_id
_entity_poly.type
_entity_poly.pdbx_seq_one_letter_code
_entity_poly.pdbx_strand_id
1 'polypeptide(L)' 'TRLVGDCDFDSCAAVAGAITPVPGGVGPMTIACLLANTVVAAARAHGQPVPDGLT' A
#
# COMPACT_ATOMS: atom_id res chain seq x y z
N THR A 1 -6.50 -18.06 -12.73
CA THR A 1 -6.59 -16.75 -13.41
C THR A 1 -5.28 -16.00 -13.21
N ARG A 2 -4.85 -15.15 -14.15
CA ARG A 2 -3.64 -14.32 -14.02
C ARG A 2 -4.04 -12.92 -13.55
N LEU A 3 -3.39 -12.39 -12.52
CA LEU A 3 -3.58 -11.01 -12.08
C LEU A 3 -2.67 -10.09 -12.90
N VAL A 4 -3.24 -9.05 -13.49
CA VAL A 4 -2.54 -8.06 -14.31
C VAL A 4 -2.94 -6.66 -13.85
N GLY A 5 -2.04 -5.70 -14.03
CA GLY A 5 -2.29 -4.28 -13.74
C GLY A 5 -2.63 -3.50 -15.00
N ASP A 6 -2.83 -2.19 -14.85
CA ASP A 6 -3.22 -1.30 -15.95
C ASP A 6 -2.05 -0.88 -16.86
N CYS A 7 -0.81 -1.01 -16.37
CA CYS A 7 0.39 -0.65 -17.13
C CYS A 7 0.92 -1.81 -17.97
N ASP A 8 1.33 -1.51 -19.20
CA ASP A 8 2.25 -2.36 -19.95
C ASP A 8 3.65 -2.27 -19.32
N PHE A 9 3.99 -3.30 -18.55
CA PHE A 9 5.17 -3.27 -17.68
C PHE A 9 6.47 -3.10 -18.48
N ASP A 10 6.61 -3.74 -19.63
CA ASP A 10 7.87 -3.76 -20.38
C ASP A 10 8.18 -2.40 -21.01
N SER A 11 7.18 -1.74 -21.59
CA SER A 11 7.36 -0.39 -22.15
C SER A 11 7.57 0.66 -21.06
N CYS A 12 6.86 0.57 -19.93
CA CYS A 12 7.03 1.49 -18.80
C CYS A 12 8.37 1.30 -18.09
N ALA A 13 8.83 0.07 -17.89
CA ALA A 13 10.08 -0.23 -17.19
C ALA A 13 11.33 0.30 -17.91
N ALA A 14 11.26 0.49 -19.24
CA ALA A 14 12.35 1.09 -20.02
C ALA A 14 12.56 2.58 -19.74
N VAL A 15 11.56 3.27 -19.19
CA VAL A 15 11.57 4.74 -18.97
C VAL A 15 11.50 5.10 -17.49
N ALA A 16 10.80 4.30 -16.68
CA ALA A 16 10.56 4.61 -15.27
C ALA A 16 11.82 4.40 -14.40
N GLY A 17 12.11 5.37 -13.52
CA GLY A 17 13.20 5.22 -12.53
C GLY A 17 12.87 4.24 -11.40
N ALA A 18 11.60 3.94 -11.19
CA ALA A 18 11.09 2.88 -10.33
C ALA A 18 9.69 2.46 -10.81
N ILE A 19 9.35 1.18 -10.71
CA ILE A 19 8.05 0.63 -11.14
C ILE A 19 7.54 -0.39 -10.13
N THR A 20 6.25 -0.33 -9.79
CA THR A 20 5.61 -1.29 -8.89
C THR A 20 5.02 -2.45 -9.72
N PRO A 21 5.44 -3.70 -9.50
CA PRO A 21 4.96 -4.83 -10.30
C PRO A 21 3.53 -5.22 -9.92
N VAL A 22 2.82 -5.84 -10.86
CA VAL A 22 1.57 -6.55 -10.57
C VAL A 22 1.72 -7.99 -11.05
N PRO A 23 1.58 -9.00 -10.16
CA PRO A 23 1.26 -8.88 -8.74
C PRO A 23 2.42 -8.40 -7.85
N GLY A 24 2.10 -8.00 -6.61
CA GLY A 24 3.10 -7.76 -5.55
C GLY A 24 3.44 -6.30 -5.25
N GLY A 25 2.91 -5.34 -6.03
CA GLY A 25 3.12 -3.91 -5.81
C GLY A 25 2.12 -3.30 -4.82
N VAL A 26 1.14 -2.57 -5.34
CA VAL A 26 0.25 -1.72 -4.53
C VAL A 26 -0.71 -2.47 -3.61
N GLY A 27 -1.13 -3.69 -3.98
CA GLY A 27 -2.16 -4.44 -3.25
C GLY A 27 -1.85 -4.67 -1.76
N PRO A 28 -0.69 -5.26 -1.40
CA PRO A 28 -0.29 -5.42 0.00
C PRO A 28 -0.20 -4.09 0.77
N MET A 29 0.30 -3.03 0.13
CA MET A 29 0.39 -1.71 0.76
C MET A 29 -0.99 -1.08 1.00
N THR A 30 -1.97 -1.28 0.11
CA THR A 30 -3.34 -0.81 0.34
C THR A 30 -3.94 -1.46 1.60
N ILE A 31 -3.74 -2.77 1.79
CA ILE A 31 -4.19 -3.47 2.99
C ILE A 31 -3.48 -2.91 4.23
N ALA A 32 -2.16 -2.76 4.18
CA ALA A 32 -1.37 -2.23 5.29
C ALA A 32 -1.81 -0.81 5.68
N CYS A 33 -1.98 0.09 4.71
CA CYS A 33 -2.41 1.47 4.96
C CYS A 33 -3.84 1.52 5.54
N LEU A 34 -4.75 0.68 5.06
CA LEU A 34 -6.09 0.60 5.64
C LEU A 34 -6.02 0.19 7.11
N LEU A 35 -5.27 -0.88 7.42
CA LEU A 35 -5.12 -1.36 8.79
C LEU A 35 -4.44 -0.32 9.68
N ALA A 36 -3.40 0.37 9.17
CA ALA A 36 -2.74 1.44 9.91
C ALA A 36 -3.72 2.56 10.26
N ASN A 37 -4.51 3.03 9.28
CA ASN A 37 -5.55 4.03 9.51
C ASN A 37 -6.59 3.57 10.53
N THR A 38 -7.00 2.29 10.46
CA THR A 38 -7.95 1.71 11.43
C THR A 38 -7.38 1.70 12.84
N VAL A 39 -6.11 1.30 13.02
CA VAL A 39 -5.44 1.30 14.33
C VAL A 39 -5.33 2.71 14.90
N VAL A 40 -4.90 3.68 14.09
CA VAL A 40 -4.82 5.09 14.50
C VAL A 40 -6.19 5.63 14.91
N ALA A 41 -7.24 5.33 14.15
CA ALA A 41 -8.61 5.76 14.45
C ALA A 41 -9.12 5.14 15.76
N ALA A 42 -8.89 3.84 15.97
CA ALA A 42 -9.28 3.15 17.20
C ALA A 42 -8.55 3.73 18.43
N ALA A 43 -7.24 3.96 18.32
CA ALA A 43 -6.46 4.56 19.41
C ALA A 43 -7.03 5.92 19.82
N ARG A 44 -7.33 6.79 18.84
CA ARG A 44 -7.95 8.10 19.07
C ARG A 44 -9.34 8.00 19.69
N ALA A 45 -10.18 7.07 19.23
CA ALA A 45 -11.55 6.89 19.74
C ALA A 45 -11.58 6.43 21.21
N HIS A 46 -10.57 5.69 21.65
CA HIS A 46 -10.47 5.15 23.02
C HIS A 46 -9.48 5.90 23.91
N GLY A 47 -8.94 7.04 23.47
CA GLY A 47 -7.95 7.81 24.23
C GLY A 47 -6.63 7.06 24.48
N GLN A 48 -6.32 6.08 23.64
CA GLN A 48 -5.05 5.35 23.69
C GLN A 48 -3.97 6.09 22.87
N PRO A 49 -2.70 5.97 23.26
CA PRO A 49 -1.60 6.50 22.46
C PRO A 49 -1.57 5.81 21.09
N VAL A 50 -1.26 6.58 20.04
CA VAL A 50 -1.06 6.02 18.70
C VAL A 50 0.29 5.29 18.69
N PRO A 51 0.38 4.05 18.17
CA PRO A 51 1.63 3.32 18.15
C PRO A 51 2.68 3.98 17.24
N ASP A 52 3.95 3.87 17.63
CA ASP A 52 5.07 4.45 16.91
C ASP A 52 5.17 3.88 15.48
N GLY A 53 5.46 4.75 14.50
CA GLY A 53 5.62 4.37 13.09
C GLY A 53 4.31 4.23 12.30
N LEU A 54 3.15 4.53 12.90
CA LEU A 54 1.85 4.58 12.21
C LEU A 54 1.37 6.02 11.91
N THR A 55 2.21 7.02 12.15
CA THR A 55 1.90 8.45 11.93
C THR A 55 2.95 9.13 11.07
#